data_AF-A0A7K4IH95-F1
#
_entry.id   AF-A0A7K4IH95-F1
#
_cell.length_a   1.000
_cell.length_b   1.000
_cell.length_c   1.000
_cell.angle_alpha   90.00
_cell.angle_beta   90.00
_cell.angle_gamma   90.00
#
_symmetry.space_group_name_H-M   'P 1'
#
loop_
_entity.id
_entity.type
_entity.pdbx_description
1 polymer ?
#
loop_
_entity_poly.entity_id
_entity_poly.type
_entity_poly.pdbx_seq_one_letter_code
_entity_poly.pdbx_strand_id
1 'polypeptide(L)'
;MIVEVALLAGVYFIWVVSLVNSMVSSEEVSLTVSTLPFVLTFPLSLVLSAVLEPTLPGAFVVDVGLTIVVGVLLFVRWVMAIVGE
;
A
#
# COMPACT_ATOMS: atom_id res chain seq x y z
N MET A 1 -8.59 19.75 -4.81
CA MET A 1 -7.94 18.84 -5.79
C MET A 1 -6.44 18.68 -5.59
N ILE A 2 -5.65 19.75 -5.46
CA ILE A 2 -4.18 19.60 -5.29
C ILE A 2 -3.78 18.92 -3.96
N VAL A 3 -4.59 19.11 -2.91
CA VAL A 3 -4.38 18.51 -1.59
C VAL A 3 -4.61 17.01 -1.65
N GLU A 4 -5.69 16.57 -2.29
CA GLU A 4 -6.07 15.16 -2.45
C GLU A 4 -5.05 14.40 -3.29
N VAL A 5 -4.55 15.01 -4.37
CA VAL A 5 -3.45 14.45 -5.17
C VAL A 5 -2.17 14.32 -4.32
N ALA A 6 -1.82 15.36 -3.55
CA ALA A 6 -0.63 15.33 -2.70
C ALA A 6 -0.76 14.27 -1.58
N LEU A 7 -1.94 14.13 -0.98
CA LEU A 7 -2.22 13.09 0.01
C LEU A 7 -2.11 11.69 -0.59
N LEU A 8 -2.71 11.47 -1.76
CA LEU A 8 -2.66 10.18 -2.45
C LEU A 8 -1.21 9.80 -2.83
N ALA A 9 -0.42 10.77 -3.33
CA ALA A 9 1.00 10.55 -3.59
C ALA A 9 1.79 10.23 -2.32
N GLY A 10 1.47 10.88 -1.19
CA GLY A 10 2.06 10.57 0.12
C GLY A 10 1.74 9.16 0.58
N VAL A 11 0.50 8.70 0.38
CA VAL A 11 0.10 7.31 0.68
C VAL A 11 0.89 6.31 -0.17
N TYR A 12 1.05 6.57 -1.47
CA TYR A 12 1.84 5.70 -2.34
C TYR A 12 3.31 5.65 -1.93
N PHE A 13 3.89 6.76 -1.49
CA PHE A 13 5.25 6.78 -0.97
C PHE A 13 5.37 5.91 0.29
N ILE A 14 4.40 5.98 1.21
CA ILE A 14 4.35 5.13 2.40
C ILE A 14 4.30 3.64 2.00
N TRP A 15 3.51 3.28 0.99
CA TRP A 15 3.42 1.88 0.53
C TRP A 15 4.74 1.36 0.00
N VAL A 16 5.47 2.17 -0.77
CA VAL A 16 6.81 1.80 -1.26
C VAL A 16 7.77 1.58 -0.08
N VAL A 17 7.77 2.48 0.90
CA VAL A 17 8.61 2.33 2.10
C VAL A 17 8.22 1.09 2.90
N SER A 18 6.93 0.82 3.08
CA SER A 18 6.42 -0.41 3.72
C SER A 18 6.88 -1.67 2.99
N LEU A 19 6.80 -1.68 1.66
CA LEU A 19 7.31 -2.80 0.87
C LEU A 19 8.81 -3.00 1.11
N VAL A 20 9.63 -1.94 0.97
CA VAL A 20 11.08 -2.05 1.16
C VAL A 20 11.40 -2.61 2.55
N ASN A 21 10.75 -2.10 3.60
CA ASN A 21 10.95 -2.58 4.97
C ASN A 21 10.52 -4.03 5.16
N SER A 22 9.41 -4.45 4.54
CA SER A 22 8.93 -5.84 4.59
C SER A 22 9.89 -6.83 3.90
N MET A 23 10.66 -6.38 2.90
CA MET A 23 11.58 -7.25 2.15
C MET A 23 12.85 -7.59 2.94
N VAL A 24 13.22 -6.75 3.91
CA VAL A 24 14.40 -6.91 4.78
C VAL A 24 14.06 -7.44 6.17
N SER A 25 12.76 -7.52 6.49
CA SER A 25 12.29 -8.06 7.76
C SER A 25 12.36 -9.60 7.76
N SER A 26 12.90 -10.17 8.84
CA SER A 26 13.08 -11.62 9.01
C SER A 26 12.21 -12.23 10.11
N GLU A 27 11.59 -11.41 10.95
CA GLU A 27 10.77 -11.85 12.08
C GLU A 27 9.30 -11.49 11.84
N GLU A 28 8.36 -12.37 12.21
CA GLU A 28 6.92 -12.14 12.01
C GLU A 28 6.43 -10.82 12.61
N VAL A 29 6.91 -10.46 13.80
CA VAL A 29 6.54 -9.21 14.48
C VAL A 29 7.02 -7.99 13.69
N SER A 30 8.27 -8.02 13.23
CA SER A 30 8.84 -6.96 12.40
C SER A 30 8.10 -6.85 11.06
N LEU A 31 7.73 -7.98 10.46
CA LEU A 31 6.97 -8.02 9.22
C LEU A 31 5.57 -7.42 9.42
N THR A 32 4.89 -7.80 10.51
CA THR A 32 3.60 -7.21 10.90
C THR A 32 3.68 -5.70 10.96
N VAL A 33 4.63 -5.17 11.73
CA VAL A 33 4.82 -3.72 11.90
C VAL A 33 5.10 -3.04 10.57
N SER A 34 5.90 -3.66 9.69
CA SER A 34 6.20 -3.10 8.36
C SER A 34 4.98 -3.02 7.44
N THR A 35 4.00 -3.91 7.60
CA THR A 35 2.77 -3.97 6.80
C THR A 35 1.65 -3.06 7.30
N LEU A 36 1.65 -2.68 8.58
CA LEU A 36 0.60 -1.85 9.20
C LEU A 36 0.31 -0.54 8.44
N PRO A 37 1.31 0.24 7.98
CA PRO A 37 1.03 1.48 7.27
C PRO A 37 0.20 1.26 5.99
N PHE A 38 0.43 0.17 5.25
CA PHE A 38 -0.38 -0.19 4.09
C PHE A 38 -1.83 -0.51 4.50
N VAL A 39 -2.01 -1.38 5.50
CA VAL A 39 -3.34 -1.81 5.98
C VAL A 39 -4.19 -0.63 6.44
N LEU A 40 -3.57 0.35 7.11
CA LEU A 40 -4.27 1.53 7.61
C LEU A 40 -4.59 2.57 6.53
N THR A 41 -3.77 2.65 5.48
CA THR A 41 -3.87 3.74 4.48
C THR A 41 -4.58 3.33 3.20
N PHE A 42 -4.71 2.03 2.87
CA PHE A 42 -5.42 1.60 1.66
C PHE A 42 -6.91 2.01 1.61
N PRO A 43 -7.70 2.00 2.71
CA PRO A 43 -9.08 2.46 2.61
C PRO A 43 -9.15 3.95 2.31
N LEU A 44 -8.18 4.72 2.84
CA LEU A 44 -8.06 6.14 2.59
C LEU A 44 -7.66 6.43 1.14
N SER A 45 -6.74 5.65 0.56
CA SER A 45 -6.34 5.82 -0.85
C SER A 45 -7.53 5.60 -1.78
N LEU A 46 -8.35 4.57 -1.53
CA LEU A 46 -9.55 4.27 -2.33
C LEU A 46 -10.58 5.40 -2.30
N VAL A 47 -10.77 6.05 -1.14
CA VAL A 47 -11.65 7.21 -1.04
C VAL A 47 -11.07 8.41 -1.78
N LEU A 48 -9.77 8.69 -1.60
CA LEU A 48 -9.10 9.81 -2.27
C LEU A 48 -9.09 9.64 -3.79
N SER A 49 -8.81 8.43 -4.29
CA SER A 49 -8.77 8.12 -5.72
C SER A 49 -10.17 8.18 -6.35
N ALA A 50 -11.21 7.74 -5.64
CA ALA A 50 -12.60 7.90 -6.08
C ALA A 50 -13.03 9.38 -6.16
N VAL A 51 -12.60 10.21 -5.20
CA VAL A 51 -12.86 11.67 -5.22
C VAL A 51 -12.12 12.37 -6.37
N LEU A 52 -10.95 11.86 -6.75
CA LEU A 52 -10.14 12.42 -7.84
C LEU A 52 -10.64 12.03 -9.24
N GLU A 53 -11.36 10.91 -9.38
CA GLU A 53 -11.81 10.35 -10.65
C GLU A 53 -12.50 11.35 -11.61
N PRO A 54 -13.38 12.27 -11.17
CA PRO A 54 -14.01 13.25 -12.07
C PRO A 54 -13.01 14.26 -12.67
N THR A 55 -11.87 14.46 -12.02
CA THR A 55 -10.84 15.43 -12.43
C THR A 55 -9.60 14.79 -13.06
N LEU A 56 -9.30 13.55 -12.69
CA LEU A 56 -8.22 12.74 -13.23
C LEU A 56 -8.78 11.34 -13.54
N PRO A 57 -9.44 11.16 -14.70
CA PRO A 57 -10.03 9.88 -15.08
C PRO A 57 -8.99 8.75 -15.08
N GLY A 58 -9.36 7.61 -14.50
CA GLY A 58 -8.49 6.45 -14.34
C GLY A 58 -7.71 6.41 -13.02
N ALA A 59 -7.75 7.47 -12.19
CA ALA A 59 -7.07 7.50 -10.90
C ALA A 59 -7.53 6.36 -9.97
N PHE A 60 -8.83 6.06 -9.95
CA PHE A 60 -9.39 4.99 -9.13
C PHE A 60 -8.92 3.60 -9.59
N VAL A 61 -8.92 3.35 -10.90
CA VAL A 61 -8.47 2.06 -11.45
C VAL A 61 -6.98 1.83 -11.19
N VAL A 62 -6.17 2.89 -11.32
CA VAL A 62 -4.74 2.83 -11.00
C VAL A 62 -4.50 2.54 -9.52
N ASP A 63 -5.22 3.22 -8.63
CA ASP A 63 -5.12 3.01 -7.18
C ASP A 63 -5.53 1.58 -6.76
N VAL A 64 -6.61 1.05 -7.34
CA VAL A 64 -7.02 -0.35 -7.14
C VAL A 64 -5.93 -1.30 -7.62
N GLY A 65 -5.35 -1.06 -8.81
CA GLY A 65 -4.25 -1.85 -9.34
C GLY A 65 -3.03 -1.85 -8.42
N LEU A 66 -2.64 -0.68 -7.91
CA LEU A 66 -1.54 -0.54 -6.95
C LEU A 66 -1.85 -1.26 -5.64
N THR A 67 -3.07 -1.11 -5.12
CA THR A 67 -3.51 -1.77 -3.88
C THR A 67 -3.37 -3.29 -4.00
N ILE A 68 -3.81 -3.86 -5.12
CA ILE A 68 -3.69 -5.30 -5.39
C ILE A 68 -2.21 -5.71 -5.46
N VAL A 69 -1.39 -4.99 -6.22
CA VAL A 69 0.04 -5.32 -6.38
C VAL A 69 0.77 -5.28 -5.04
N VAL A 70 0.62 -4.20 -4.27
CA VAL A 70 1.27 -4.04 -2.97
C VAL A 70 0.76 -5.10 -1.99
N GLY A 71 -0.56 -5.30 -1.92
CA GLY A 71 -1.17 -6.29 -1.04
C GLY A 71 -0.69 -7.72 -1.32
N VAL A 72 -0.60 -8.11 -2.60
CA VAL A 72 -0.08 -9.42 -3.00
C VAL A 72 1.39 -9.58 -2.62
N LEU A 73 2.23 -8.57 -2.85
CA LEU A 73 3.66 -8.64 -2.51
C LEU A 73 3.88 -8.79 -0.99
N LEU A 74 3.12 -8.03 -0.18
CA LEU A 74 3.17 -8.16 1.27
C LEU A 74 2.66 -9.53 1.74
N PHE A 75 1.58 -10.04 1.14
CA PHE A 75 1.06 -11.37 1.42
C PHE A 75 2.08 -12.47 1.09
N VAL A 76 2.73 -12.41 -0.07
CA VAL A 76 3.77 -13.38 -0.46
C VAL A 76 4.94 -13.34 0.53
N ARG A 77 5.34 -12.16 0.99
CA ARG A 77 6.37 -12.02 2.02
C ARG A 77 5.98 -12.68 3.34
N TRP A 78 4.73 -12.50 3.76
CA TRP A 78 4.17 -13.17 4.93
C TRP A 78 4.21 -14.69 4.81
N VAL A 79 3.79 -15.24 3.67
CA VAL A 79 3.85 -16.69 3.43
C VAL A 79 5.28 -17.20 3.49
N MET A 80 6.25 -16.49 2.90
CA MET A 80 7.66 -16.88 2.94
C MET A 80 8.25 -16.85 4.35
N ALA A 81 7.84 -15.90 5.20
CA ALA A 81 8.27 -15.84 6.59
C ALA A 81 7.77 -17.08 7.37
N ILE A 82 6.49 -17.41 7.24
CA ILE A 82 5.88 -18.56 7.92
C ILE A 82 6.48 -19.91 7.47
N VAL A 83 6.76 -20.06 6.17
CA VAL A 83 7.34 -21.31 5.63
C VAL A 83 8.84 -21.44 5.94
N GLY A 84 9.51 -20.32 6.24
CA GLY A 84 10.94 -20.29 6.55
C GLY A 84 11.28 -20.63 8.01
N GLU A 85 10.29 -20.66 8.90
CA GLU A 85 10.41 -21.14 10.29
C GLU A 85 10.27 -22.67 10.40
#